data_AF-A0AAV5TB47-F1
#
_entry.id   AF-A0AAV5TB47-F1
#
_cell.length_a   1.000
_cell.length_b   1.000
_cell.length_c   1.000
_cell.angle_alpha   90.00
_cell.angle_beta   90.00
_cell.angle_gamma   90.00
#
_symmetry.space_group_name_H-M   'P 1'
#
loop_
_entity.id
_entity.type
_entity.pdbx_description
1 polymer ?
#
loop_
_entity_poly.entity_id
_entity_poly.type
_entity_poly.pdbx_seq_one_letter_code
_entity_poly.pdbx_strand_id
1 'polypeptide(L)' 'MGASTSSLPAGELDRISIESGLSKNSVLTLYKRFLQLTTHRERDSGQYFLTKEDFLNIEELRLNPLGVRIIDAFFADAE' A
#
# COMPACT_ATOMS: atom_id res chain seq x y z
N MET A 1 8.08 20.67 8.91
CA MET A 1 8.62 20.01 10.11
C MET A 1 8.38 18.51 9.95
N GLY A 2 9.44 17.70 10.06
CA GLY A 2 9.38 16.26 10.35
C GLY A 2 8.88 15.30 9.26
N ALA A 3 9.56 15.21 8.11
CA ALA A 3 9.40 14.01 7.26
C ALA A 3 10.23 12.88 7.88
N SER A 4 9.63 12.11 8.80
CA SER A 4 10.17 10.80 9.16
C SER A 4 10.17 9.98 7.89
N THR A 5 11.34 9.81 7.28
CA THR A 5 11.52 8.97 6.10
C THR A 5 11.29 7.53 6.53
N SER A 6 10.04 7.07 6.48
CA SER A 6 9.72 5.66 6.37
C SER A 6 10.31 5.19 5.05
N SER A 7 11.57 4.76 5.08
CA SER A 7 12.23 4.11 3.96
C SER A 7 12.04 2.61 4.12
N LEU A 8 11.51 1.95 3.09
CA LEU A 8 11.56 0.50 2.98
C LEU A 8 13.01 0.02 3.18
N PRO A 9 13.26 -0.92 4.11
CA PRO A 9 14.57 -1.55 4.24
C PRO A 9 15.05 -2.11 2.90
N ALA A 10 16.34 -1.93 2.58
CA ALA A 10 16.87 -2.36 1.28
C ALA A 10 16.63 -3.85 1.00
N GLY A 11 16.76 -4.70 2.02
CA GLY A 11 16.49 -6.15 1.90
C GLY A 11 15.02 -6.50 1.65
N GLU A 12 14.09 -5.65 2.05
CA GLU A 12 12.66 -5.83 1.78
C GLU A 12 12.30 -5.36 0.37
N LEU A 13 12.90 -4.24 -0.06
CA LEU A 13 12.77 -3.74 -1.43
C LEU A 13 13.24 -4.77 -2.48
N ASP A 14 14.36 -5.44 -2.23
CA ASP A 14 14.87 -6.50 -3.10
C ASP A 14 13.89 -7.68 -3.20
N ARG A 15 13.33 -8.13 -2.06
CA ARG A 15 12.37 -9.23 -2.02
C ARG A 15 11.10 -8.89 -2.80
N ILE A 16 10.51 -7.72 -2.53
CA ILE A 16 9.28 -7.27 -3.21
C ILE A 16 9.52 -7.10 -4.71
N SER A 17 10.69 -6.57 -5.11
CA SER A 17 11.05 -6.42 -6.53
C SER A 17 11.13 -7.77 -7.24
N ILE A 18 11.69 -8.80 -6.58
CA ILE A 18 11.77 -10.17 -7.13
C ILE A 18 10.39 -10.82 -7.19
N GLU A 19 9.60 -10.73 -6.12
CA GLU A 19 8.28 -11.38 -6.01
C GLU A 19 7.24 -10.77 -6.95
N SER A 20 7.20 -9.43 -7.03
CA SER A 20 6.24 -8.72 -7.88
C SER A 20 6.68 -8.62 -9.35
N GLY A 21 7.95 -8.89 -9.65
CA GLY A 21 8.55 -8.65 -10.97
C GLY A 21 8.68 -7.17 -11.34
N LEU A 22 8.39 -6.25 -10.41
CA LEU A 22 8.48 -4.81 -10.63
C LEU A 22 9.92 -4.31 -10.40
N SER A 23 10.27 -3.23 -11.11
CA SER A 23 11.54 -2.54 -10.84
C SER A 23 11.54 -1.93 -9.43
N LYS A 24 12.72 -1.84 -8.80
CA LYS A 24 12.91 -1.18 -7.48
C LYS A 24 12.30 0.23 -7.44
N ASN A 25 12.44 0.99 -8.53
CA ASN A 25 11.88 2.34 -8.62
C ASN A 25 10.35 2.35 -8.63
N SER A 26 9.74 1.37 -9.30
CA SER A 26 8.29 1.18 -9.30
C SER A 26 7.79 0.83 -7.89
N VAL A 27 8.49 -0.09 -7.20
CA VAL A 27 8.16 -0.48 -5.82
C VAL A 27 8.27 0.72 -4.88
N LEU A 28 9.33 1.52 -4.97
CA LEU A 28 9.48 2.74 -4.16
C LEU A 28 8.36 3.76 -4.43
N THR A 29 7.95 3.92 -5.68
CA THR A 29 6.84 4.81 -6.05
C THR A 29 5.52 4.32 -5.46
N LEU A 30 5.24 3.02 -5.58
CA LEU A 30 4.04 2.40 -5.00
C LEU A 30 4.04 2.49 -3.47
N TYR A 31 5.20 2.32 -2.83
CA TYR A 31 5.33 2.44 -1.39
C TYR A 31 5.08 3.87 -0.89
N LYS A 32 5.56 4.89 -1.62
CA LYS A 32 5.21 6.29 -1.32
C LYS A 32 3.71 6.53 -1.43
N ARG A 33 3.06 6.00 -2.47
CA ARG A 33 1.60 6.09 -2.64
C ARG A 33 0.88 5.37 -1.50
N PHE A 34 1.34 4.18 -1.11
CA PHE A 34 0.83 3.44 0.04
C PHE A 34 0.88 4.27 1.34
N LEU A 35 2.01 4.94 1.61
CA LEU A 35 2.17 5.81 2.77
C LEU A 35 1.28 7.06 2.74
N GLN A 36 0.86 7.52 1.56
CA GLN A 36 -0.08 8.63 1.41
C GLN A 36 -1.53 8.20 1.63
N LEU A 37 -1.85 6.94 1.34
CA LEU A 37 -3.20 6.38 1.46
C LEU A 37 -3.48 5.82 2.84
N THR A 38 -2.47 5.29 3.53
CA THR A 38 -2.61 4.72 4.87
C THR A 38 -2.98 5.80 5.89
N THR A 39 -4.11 5.60 6.56
CA THR A 39 -4.52 6.42 7.70
C THR A 39 -4.26 5.71 9.03
N HIS A 40 -4.04 4.40 8.98
CA HIS A 40 -3.90 3.53 10.14
C HIS A 40 -2.45 3.10 10.36
N ARG A 41 -1.98 3.36 11.59
CA ARG A 41 -0.70 2.86 12.08
C ARG A 41 -0.96 2.02 13.33
N GLU A 42 -0.51 0.77 13.29
CA GLU A 42 -0.58 -0.10 14.46
C GLU A 42 0.36 0.42 15.54
N ARG A 43 -0.15 0.56 16.76
CA ARG A 43 0.60 1.20 17.86
C ARG A 43 1.74 0.33 18.36
N ASP A 44 1.57 -0.98 18.32
CA ASP A 44 2.52 -1.94 18.90
C ASP A 44 3.69 -2.26 17.95
N SER A 45 3.41 -2.51 16.67
CA SER A 45 4.45 -2.79 15.67
C SER A 45 4.99 -1.52 15.00
N GLY A 46 4.24 -0.42 15.07
CA GLY A 46 4.54 0.81 14.35
C GLY A 46 4.33 0.71 12.84
N GLN A 47 3.76 -0.39 12.33
CA GLN A 47 3.54 -0.65 10.91
C GLN A 47 2.30 0.09 10.40
N TYR A 48 2.35 0.44 9.11
CA TYR A 48 1.25 1.07 8.39
C TYR A 48 0.42 0.00 7.70
N PHE A 49 -0.89 0.16 7.70
CA PHE A 49 -1.82 -0.76 7.04
C PHE A 49 -2.83 0.00 6.20
N LEU A 50 -3.33 -0.65 5.16
CA LEU A 50 -4.47 -0.16 4.40
C LEU A 50 -5.71 -0.95 4.78
N THR A 51 -6.80 -0.23 4.97
CA THR A 51 -8.15 -0.79 5.16
C THR A 51 -8.94 -0.66 3.86
N LYS A 52 -10.09 -1.36 3.79
CA LYS A 52 -11.02 -1.18 2.65
C LYS A 52 -11.44 0.27 2.47
N GLU A 53 -11.60 1.02 3.57
CA GLU A 53 -11.98 2.43 3.55
C GLU A 53 -10.89 3.30 2.91
N ASP A 54 -9.61 3.01 3.17
CA ASP A 54 -8.49 3.74 2.55
C ASP A 54 -8.49 3.60 1.01
N PHE A 55 -8.88 2.43 0.48
CA PHE A 55 -8.99 2.22 -0.95
C PHE A 55 -10.18 2.96 -1.59
N LEU A 56 -11.26 3.21 -0.85
CA LEU A 56 -12.42 3.99 -1.34
C LEU A 56 -12.07 5.47 -1.53
N ASN A 57 -10.99 5.95 -0.91
CA ASN A 57 -10.47 7.30 -1.13
C ASN A 57 -9.73 7.46 -2.46
N ILE A 58 -9.40 6.35 -3.14
CA ILE A 58 -8.79 6.37 -4.47
C ILE A 58 -9.88 6.70 -5.49
N GLU A 59 -9.83 7.91 -6.05
CA GLU A 59 -10.84 8.40 -6.99
C GLU A 59 -11.00 7.47 -8.20
N GLU A 60 -9.90 6.95 -8.74
CA GLU A 60 -9.92 6.06 -9.90
C GLU A 60 -10.63 4.74 -9.61
N LEU A 61 -10.55 4.22 -8.37
CA LEU A 61 -11.29 3.04 -7.96
C LEU A 61 -12.77 3.36 -7.72
N ARG A 62 -13.08 4.53 -7.13
CA ARG A 62 -14.46 4.94 -6.88
C ARG A 62 -15.26 5.17 -8.16
N LEU A 63 -14.62 5.70 -9.20
CA LEU A 63 -15.23 5.89 -10.52
C LEU A 63 -15.30 4.60 -11.34
N ASN A 64 -14.56 3.57 -10.94
CA ASN A 64 -14.56 2.28 -11.63
C ASN A 64 -15.81 1.47 -11.23
N PRO A 65 -16.64 1.00 -12.18
CA PRO A 65 -17.81 0.17 -11.87
C PRO A 65 -17.47 -1.16 -11.18
N LEU A 66 -16.22 -1.62 -11.27
CA LEU A 66 -15.71 -2.80 -10.57
C LEU A 66 -14.87 -2.44 -9.34
N GLY A 67 -14.80 -1.17 -8.95
CA GLY A 67 -13.95 -0.69 -7.86
C GLY A 67 -14.11 -1.48 -6.57
N VAL A 68 -15.36 -1.66 -6.12
CA VAL A 68 -15.66 -2.45 -4.92
C VAL A 68 -15.17 -3.89 -5.05
N ARG A 69 -15.37 -4.54 -6.21
CA ARG A 69 -14.92 -5.92 -6.44
C ARG A 69 -13.39 -6.04 -6.49
N ILE A 70 -12.70 -5.02 -7.00
CA ILE A 70 -11.23 -4.95 -7.00
C ILE A 70 -10.72 -4.82 -5.56
N ILE A 71 -11.35 -3.96 -4.76
CA ILE A 71 -11.02 -3.81 -3.33
C ILE A 71 -11.26 -5.14 -2.61
N ASP A 72 -12.44 -5.75 -2.79
CA ASP A 72 -12.76 -7.03 -2.16
C ASP A 72 -11.77 -8.14 -2.55
N ALA A 73 -11.36 -8.21 -3.82
CA ALA A 73 -10.34 -9.16 -4.26
C ALA A 73 -8.98 -8.93 -3.58
N PHE A 74 -8.60 -7.68 -3.31
CA PHE A 74 -7.36 -7.36 -2.61
C PHE A 74 -7.34 -7.83 -1.15
N PHE A 75 -8.51 -7.95 -0.53
CA PHE A 75 -8.67 -8.42 0.86
C PHE A 75 -9.29 -9.82 0.96
N ALA A 76 -9.45 -10.54 -0.14
CA ALA A 76 -10.15 -11.84 -0.17
C ALA A 76 -9.36 -12.94 0.56
N ASP A 77 -8.03 -12.87 0.54
CA ASP A 77 -7.14 -13.86 1.18
C ASP A 77 -6.78 -13.48 2.63
N ALA A 78 -7.40 -12.44 3.19
CA ALA A 78 -7.18 -12.00 4.58
C ALA A 78 -8.08 -12.74 5.60
N GLU A 79 -8.73 -13.83 5.18
CA GLU A 79 -9.62 -14.70 5.98
C GLU A 79 -8.96 -16.06 6.32
#